data_AF-A0A9Q1FKJ9-F1
#
_entry.id   AF-A0A9Q1FKJ9-F1
#
_cell.length_a   1.000
_cell.length_b   1.000
_cell.length_c   1.000
_cell.angle_alpha   90.00
_cell.angle_beta   90.00
_cell.angle_gamma   90.00
#
_symmetry.space_group_name_H-M   'P 1'
#
loop_
_entity.id
_entity.type
_entity.pdbx_description
1 polymer ?
#
loop_
_entity_poly.entity_id
_entity_poly.type
_entity_poly.pdbx_seq_one_letter_code
_entity_poly.pdbx_strand_id
1 'polypeptide(L)' 'MAKREDSEKIVINVGGVRHETYKSSLKTFPGTRLALLAESVPDDDAEPGSLSEFFFDRHPGMFTYVLNYYRTGHLHFPPN' A
#
# COMPACT_ATOMS: atom_id res chain seq x y z
N MET A 1 -9.74 -19.56 -11.00
CA MET A 1 -8.33 -19.18 -10.77
C MET A 1 -8.35 -17.85 -10.03
N ALA A 2 -8.16 -17.85 -8.71
CA ALA A 2 -8.10 -16.59 -7.96
C ALA A 2 -6.82 -15.86 -8.37
N LYS A 3 -6.98 -14.61 -8.83
CA LYS A 3 -5.96 -13.79 -9.46
C LYS A 3 -4.84 -13.53 -8.43
N ARG A 4 -3.62 -14.04 -8.68
CA ARG A 4 -2.47 -13.91 -7.75
C ARG A 4 -2.20 -12.46 -7.32
N GLU A 5 -2.52 -11.51 -8.20
CA GLU A 5 -2.44 -10.05 -7.98
C GLU A 5 -3.21 -9.55 -6.74
N ASP A 6 -4.31 -10.20 -6.34
CA ASP A 6 -5.10 -9.77 -5.17
C ASP A 6 -4.48 -10.21 -3.83
N SER A 7 -3.56 -11.18 -3.86
CA SER A 7 -2.90 -11.70 -2.66
C SER A 7 -1.48 -11.18 -2.49
N GLU A 8 -0.97 -10.39 -3.45
CA GLU A 8 0.38 -9.86 -3.39
C GLU A 8 0.45 -8.67 -2.43
N LYS A 9 1.32 -8.81 -1.44
CA LYS A 9 1.52 -7.81 -0.40
C LYS A 9 2.75 -6.95 -0.68
N ILE A 10 2.69 -5.73 -0.18
CA ILE A 10 3.73 -4.72 -0.31
C ILE A 10 3.92 -4.03 1.04
N VAL A 11 5.18 -3.68 1.35
CA VAL A 11 5.53 -2.97 2.58
C VAL A 11 5.81 -1.52 2.24
N ILE A 12 5.15 -0.62 2.96
CA ILE A 12 5.37 0.81 2.88
C ILE A 12 5.87 1.28 4.23
N ASN A 13 7.15 1.63 4.31
CA ASN A 13 7.79 2.21 5.47
C ASN A 13 7.61 3.72 5.46
N VAL A 14 6.83 4.26 6.40
CA VAL A 14 6.54 5.68 6.50
C VAL A 14 7.14 6.21 7.80
N GLY A 15 8.15 7.08 7.70
CA GLY A 15 8.80 7.67 8.88
C GLY A 15 9.33 6.63 9.89
N GLY A 16 9.71 5.44 9.41
CA GLY A 16 10.21 4.33 10.24
C GLY A 16 9.15 3.29 10.63
N VAL A 17 7.86 3.52 10.34
CA VAL A 17 6.78 2.57 10.63
C VAL A 17 6.42 1.79 9.37
N ARG A 18 6.48 0.46 9.46
CA ARG A 18 6.11 -0.44 8.36
C ARG A 18 4.60 -0.65 8.31
N HIS A 19 4.03 -0.36 7.15
CA HIS A 19 2.65 -0.63 6.81
C HIS A 19 2.58 -1.71 5.74
N GLU A 20 1.99 -2.85 6.06
CA GLU A 20 1.76 -3.95 5.11
C GLU A 20 0.35 -3.86 4.53
N THR A 21 0.24 -3.95 3.21
CA THR A 21 -1.05 -3.91 2.52
C THR A 21 -0.99 -4.68 1.20
N TYR A 22 -2.15 -4.90 0.56
CA TYR A 22 -2.22 -5.54 -0.75
C TYR A 22 -1.96 -4.53 -1.87
N LYS A 23 -1.29 -4.97 -2.94
CA LYS A 23 -1.16 -4.16 -4.17
C LYS A 23 -2.54 -3.77 -4.72
N SER A 24 -3.52 -4.67 -4.68
CA SER A 24 -4.89 -4.40 -5.11
C SER A 24 -5.54 -3.23 -4.34
N SER A 25 -5.28 -3.11 -3.03
CA SER A 25 -5.76 -1.97 -2.24
C SER A 25 -5.17 -0.64 -2.71
N LEU A 26 -3.91 -0.61 -3.15
CA LEU A 26 -3.28 0.62 -3.66
C LEU A 26 -3.81 0.99 -5.06
N LYS A 27 -4.22 -0.02 -5.84
CA LYS A 27 -4.82 0.16 -7.18
C LYS A 27 -6.28 0.64 -7.13
N THR A 28 -6.93 0.69 -5.96
CA THR A 28 -8.31 1.17 -5.80
C THR A 28 -8.52 2.57 -6.37
N PHE A 29 -7.52 3.45 -6.26
CA PHE A 29 -7.55 4.79 -6.83
C PHE A 29 -6.45 4.94 -7.89
N PRO A 30 -6.74 4.64 -9.17
CA PRO A 30 -5.75 4.73 -10.24
C PRO A 30 -5.24 6.16 -10.43
N GLY A 31 -4.01 6.31 -10.90
CA GLY A 31 -3.36 7.61 -11.09
C GLY A 31 -2.82 8.24 -9.80
N THR A 32 -3.06 7.64 -8.64
CA THR A 32 -2.39 8.04 -7.40
C THR A 32 -0.95 7.53 -7.38
N ARG A 33 -0.08 8.20 -6.60
CA ARG A 33 1.32 7.76 -6.44
C ARG A 33 1.43 6.33 -5.90
N LEU A 34 0.51 5.91 -5.04
CA LEU A 34 0.50 4.55 -4.48
C LEU A 34 0.04 3.51 -5.52
N ALA A 35 -0.92 3.84 -6.38
CA ALA A 35 -1.31 2.99 -7.50
C ALA A 35 -0.15 2.78 -8.49
N LEU A 36 0.51 3.88 -8.89
CA LEU A 36 1.69 3.82 -9.76
C LEU A 36 2.82 2.99 -9.15
N LEU A 37 3.00 3.08 -7.84
CA LEU A 37 3.99 2.30 -7.12
C LEU A 37 3.66 0.80 -7.14
N ALA A 38 2.39 0.43 -6.95
CA ALA A 38 1.94 -0.96 -7.07
C ALA A 38 2.05 -1.53 -8.50
N GLU A 39 1.99 -0.68 -9.53
CA GLU A 39 2.19 -1.07 -10.93
C GLU A 39 3.68 -1.16 -11.31
N SER A 40 4.53 -0.36 -10.67
CA SER A 40 5.98 -0.30 -10.96
C SER A 40 6.79 -1.48 -10.41
N VAL A 41 6.19 -2.30 -9.53
CA VAL A 41 6.83 -3.49 -8.97
C VAL A 41 6.46 -4.70 -9.82
N PRO A 42 7.34 -5.19 -10.71
CA PRO A 42 7.09 -6.42 -11.45
C PRO A 42 6.93 -7.61 -10.49
N ASP A 43 5.94 -8.45 -10.74
CA ASP A 43 5.66 -9.68 -9.98
C ASP A 43 6.86 -10.66 -9.97
N ASP A 44 7.79 -10.57 -10.93
CA ASP A 44 8.91 -11.49 -11.11
C ASP A 44 10.19 -11.11 -10.33
N ASP A 45 10.36 -9.85 -9.89
CA ASP A 45 11.57 -9.42 -9.14
C ASP A 45 11.46 -9.66 -7.62
N ALA A 46 10.29 -10.10 -7.15
CA ALA A 46 10.12 -10.51 -5.76
C ALA A 46 10.51 -11.99 -5.62
N GLU A 47 11.74 -12.24 -5.16
CA GLU A 47 12.11 -13.56 -4.62
C GLU A 47 10.96 -14.08 -3.74
N PRO A 48 10.49 -15.34 -3.89
CA PRO A 48 9.34 -15.83 -3.16
C PRO A 48 9.58 -15.73 -1.64
N GLY A 49 8.96 -14.73 -1.00
CA GLY A 49 9.13 -14.39 0.41
C GLY A 49 9.72 -13.00 0.69
N SER A 50 10.26 -12.31 -0.31
CA SER A 50 10.78 -10.95 -0.21
C SER A 50 9.69 -9.93 -0.57
N LEU A 51 9.11 -9.29 0.43
CA LEU A 51 8.19 -8.18 0.22
C LEU A 51 8.99 -6.94 -0.22
N SER A 52 8.61 -6.34 -1.35
CA SER A 52 9.14 -5.04 -1.76
C SER A 52 8.81 -3.98 -0.70
N GLU A 53 9.84 -3.33 -0.15
CA GLU A 53 9.72 -2.28 0.86
C GLU A 53 10.02 -0.90 0.26
N PHE A 54 9.08 0.03 0.41
CA PHE A 54 9.23 1.42 -0.03
C PHE A 54 9.28 2.38 1.13
N PHE A 55 10.24 3.30 1.12
CA PHE A 55 10.38 4.32 2.16
C PHE A 55 9.75 5.66 1.76
N PHE A 56 8.98 6.23 2.68
CA PHE A 56 8.42 7.58 2.62
C PHE A 56 8.84 8.37 3.85
N ASP A 57 9.52 9.49 3.63
CA ASP A 57 9.87 10.45 4.67
C ASP A 57 8.65 11.33 5.03
N ARG A 58 7.67 10.73 5.71
CA ARG A 58 6.40 11.35 6.11
C ARG A 58 5.98 10.87 7.49
N HIS A 59 4.99 11.54 8.09
CA HIS A 59 4.49 11.18 9.41
C HIS A 59 3.67 9.87 9.38
N PRO A 60 4.05 8.83 10.15
CA PRO A 60 3.39 7.52 10.11
C PRO A 60 1.93 7.56 10.56
N GLY A 61 1.60 8.41 11.54
CA GLY A 61 0.23 8.54 12.06
C GLY A 61 -0.77 8.97 10.97
N MET A 62 -0.35 9.85 10.07
CA MET A 62 -1.21 10.33 8.98
C MET A 62 -1.43 9.26 7.92
N PHE A 63 -0.46 8.38 7.70
CA PHE A 63 -0.54 7.38 6.65
C PHE A 63 -1.57 6.29 6.93
N THR A 64 -1.87 6.02 8.20
CA THR A 64 -2.95 5.10 8.58
C THR A 64 -4.30 5.55 8.01
N TYR A 65 -4.60 6.86 8.05
CA TYR A 65 -5.83 7.41 7.47
C TYR A 65 -5.84 7.31 5.96
N VAL A 66 -4.68 7.52 5.32
CA VAL A 66 -4.53 7.31 3.87
C VAL A 66 -4.88 5.87 3.53
N LEU A 67 -4.26 4.87 4.16
CA LEU A 67 -4.57 3.46 3.86
C LEU A 67 -6.02 3.09 4.13
N ASN A 68 -6.63 3.63 5.20
CA ASN A 68 -8.04 3.39 5.49
C ASN A 68 -8.96 3.97 4.40
N TYR A 69 -8.59 5.11 3.82
CA TYR A 69 -9.30 5.67 2.67
C TYR A 69 -9.24 4.73 1.45
N TYR A 70 -8.08 4.14 1.14
CA TYR A 70 -7.95 3.14 0.07
C TYR A 70 -8.76 1.87 0.34
N ARG A 71 -8.94 1.47 1.60
CA ARG A 71 -9.69 0.26 1.98
C ARG A 71 -11.20 0.45 1.99
N THR A 72 -11.66 1.63 2.39
CA THR A 72 -13.08 1.87 2.69
C THR A 72 -13.75 2.83 1.72
N GLY A 73 -12.98 3.63 0.98
CA GLY A 73 -13.50 4.74 0.17
C GLY A 73 -13.96 5.95 0.99
N HIS A 74 -13.83 5.92 2.32
CA HIS A 74 -14.27 6.98 3.22
C HIS A 74 -13.15 7.47 4.11
N LEU A 75 -13.12 8.77 4.35
CA LEU A 75 -12.12 9.41 5.19
C LEU A 75 -12.67 9.53 6.62
N HIS A 76 -12.27 8.61 7.49
CA HIS A 76 -12.68 8.61 8.89
C HIS A 76 -11.59 9.22 9.76
N PHE A 77 -11.89 10.35 10.39
CA PHE A 77 -11.08 10.91 11.46
C PHE A 77 -11.77 10.68 12.80
N PRO A 78 -11.02 10.38 13.88
CA PRO A 78 -11.61 10.33 15.21
C PRO A 78 -12.18 11.71 15.56
N PRO A 79 -13.37 11.77 16.19
CA PRO A 79 -13.86 13.01 16.76
C PRO A 79 -12.91 13.47 17.87
N ASN A 80 -12.67 14.78 17.94
CA ASN A 80 -11.83 15.42 18.97
C ASN A 80 -12.38 15.18 20.38
#